data_AF-A0AAE1FS38-F1
#
_entry.id   AF-A0AAE1FS38-F1
#
_cell.length_a   1.000
_cell.length_b   1.000
_cell.length_c   1.000
_cell.angle_alpha   90.00
_cell.angle_beta   90.00
_cell.angle_gamma   90.00
#
_symmetry.space_group_name_H-M   'P 1'
#
loop_
_entity.id
_entity.type
_entity.pdbx_description
1 polymer ?
#
loop_
_entity_poly.entity_id
_entity_poly.type
_entity_poly.pdbx_seq_one_letter_code
_entity_poly.pdbx_strand_id
1 'polypeptide(L)'
;MSVSCRYLDPSLPSSSSCRYLDPSLPSSSCRYLDPSLPSSSCRYLDPSLPSSSCRYLDPSLPSSLHPSVVAIFASCIPEIIDLVGTRSKYGGTLKNERGRRHIVVCGHITYESVSHFLKDFLHEDREDVDVEVVFLHRNEPDLEFEGLLKRNSTCVEFFQGTMFNSVDLERVKVHEADACLVLANKYCQDPDAEDAANIMRVISIKNYSDDIRVIIQLMQYHNKAYLLNIPSWDWKRGDDVICLAELKLGFIAQSCLAPGFSTMMANLFAMRSYKTSPDTQAWQNDYLCGTGCEMYTETLSPSFVSMTFPQASELCFSKLKLLLLAIEVKNEEGTDSKIAINPKSTKIQPNTQGFFIAQSADEVKRAWYYCKACHDDIKDETLIKKCKCKNFNILLYCLSFN
;
A
#
# COMPACT_ATOMS: atom_id res chain seq x y z
N MET A 1 62.07 3.21 23.48
CA MET A 1 61.77 3.73 24.82
C MET A 1 60.28 4.00 24.88
N SER A 2 59.48 3.11 25.47
CA SER A 2 58.05 3.33 25.68
C SER A 2 57.82 3.62 27.16
N VAL A 3 57.38 4.83 27.46
CA VAL A 3 57.08 5.33 28.81
C VAL A 3 55.84 4.63 29.33
N SER A 4 55.93 4.00 30.50
CA SER A 4 54.77 3.45 31.22
C SER A 4 54.36 4.39 32.33
N CYS A 5 53.20 5.05 32.21
CA CYS A 5 52.59 5.76 33.34
C CYS A 5 51.80 4.77 34.20
N ARG A 6 52.06 4.75 35.51
CA ARG A 6 51.25 4.06 36.52
C ARG A 6 50.50 5.12 37.31
N TYR A 7 49.20 4.97 37.44
CA TYR A 7 48.41 5.75 38.39
C TYR A 7 47.74 4.77 39.37
N LEU A 8 47.84 5.07 40.66
CA LEU A 8 47.20 4.34 41.75
C LEU A 8 46.20 5.30 42.38
N ASP A 9 44.90 4.98 42.32
CA ASP A 9 43.87 5.69 43.08
C ASP A 9 43.52 4.87 44.34
N PRO A 10 43.77 5.38 45.55
CA PRO A 10 43.51 4.65 46.80
C PRO A 10 42.04 4.67 47.26
N SER A 11 41.09 5.20 46.48
CA SER A 11 39.77 5.59 47.00
C SER A 11 38.53 4.86 46.46
N LEU A 12 38.67 3.68 45.83
CA LEU A 12 37.52 2.89 45.32
C LEU A 12 37.21 1.63 46.16
N PRO A 13 35.94 1.38 46.53
CA PRO A 13 35.53 0.17 47.25
C PRO A 13 35.54 -1.09 46.36
N SER A 14 35.61 -2.26 47.00
CA SER A 14 35.89 -3.60 46.45
C SER A 14 34.82 -4.23 45.53
N SER A 15 34.13 -3.49 44.66
CA SER A 15 33.16 -4.11 43.73
C SER A 15 32.89 -3.38 42.41
N SER A 16 33.80 -2.54 41.90
CA SER A 16 33.56 -1.87 40.62
C SER A 16 34.82 -1.63 39.78
N SER A 17 34.72 -1.92 38.47
CA SER A 17 35.66 -1.42 37.47
C SER A 17 34.94 -0.44 36.55
N CYS A 18 35.35 0.83 36.55
CA CYS A 18 34.96 1.83 35.53
C CYS A 18 35.98 1.85 34.39
N ARG A 19 35.55 2.15 33.16
CA ARG A 19 36.45 2.59 32.08
C ARG A 19 36.21 4.06 31.77
N TYR A 20 37.31 4.81 31.67
CA TYR A 20 37.37 6.14 31.09
C TYR A 20 38.02 6.04 29.70
N LEU A 21 37.56 6.86 28.75
CA LEU A 21 38.14 6.99 27.41
C LEU A 21 38.63 8.43 27.23
N ASP A 22 39.93 8.61 27.01
CA ASP A 22 40.48 9.88 26.53
C ASP A 22 40.49 9.86 24.98
N PRO A 23 39.80 10.78 24.29
CA PRO A 23 39.69 10.77 22.83
C PRO A 23 40.97 11.17 22.07
N SER A 24 42.07 11.51 22.76
CA SER A 24 43.17 12.28 22.16
C SER A 24 44.46 11.51 21.80
N LEU A 25 44.54 10.18 21.91
CA LEU A 25 45.76 9.43 21.58
C LEU A 25 45.57 8.27 20.59
N PRO A 26 46.34 8.22 19.48
CA PRO A 26 46.39 7.06 18.61
C PRO A 26 47.36 6.01 19.20
N SER A 27 46.89 4.76 19.31
CA SER A 27 47.71 3.55 19.52
C SER A 27 48.46 3.38 20.85
N SER A 28 47.76 3.38 22.00
CA SER A 28 48.28 2.67 23.18
C SER A 28 47.17 2.17 24.10
N SER A 29 47.26 0.90 24.50
CA SER A 29 46.35 0.25 25.45
C SER A 29 47.01 0.19 26.84
N CYS A 30 46.39 0.79 27.86
CA CYS A 30 46.78 0.54 29.26
C CYS A 30 46.21 -0.80 29.75
N ARG A 31 47.03 -1.60 30.43
CA ARG A 31 46.59 -2.85 31.10
C ARG A 31 46.46 -2.62 32.60
N TYR A 32 45.36 -3.08 33.17
CA TYR A 32 45.20 -3.29 34.60
C TYR A 32 45.41 -4.77 34.91
N LEU A 33 46.12 -5.10 35.99
CA LEU A 33 46.30 -6.47 36.49
C LEU A 33 45.83 -6.47 37.94
N ASP A 34 44.69 -7.11 38.21
CA ASP A 34 44.30 -7.50 39.56
C ASP A 34 44.58 -9.01 39.71
N PRO A 35 45.48 -9.43 40.62
CA PRO A 35 45.82 -10.85 40.82
C PRO A 35 44.78 -11.64 41.63
N SER A 36 43.63 -11.08 42.01
CA SER A 36 42.81 -11.63 43.10
C SER A 36 41.35 -12.00 42.77
N LEU A 37 41.04 -12.48 41.55
CA LEU A 37 39.71 -13.01 41.23
C LEU A 37 39.72 -14.51 40.86
N PRO A 38 38.85 -15.34 41.45
CA PRO A 38 38.68 -16.74 41.06
C PRO A 38 37.75 -16.86 39.83
N SER A 39 38.18 -17.70 38.89
CA SER A 39 37.38 -18.37 37.84
C SER A 39 36.06 -17.72 37.44
N SER A 40 36.09 -16.74 36.54
CA SER A 40 34.94 -16.44 35.67
C SER A 40 35.41 -15.80 34.36
N SER A 41 35.01 -16.40 33.24
CA SER A 41 35.32 -15.95 31.89
C SER A 41 34.52 -14.69 31.55
N CYS A 42 35.15 -13.51 31.52
CA CYS A 42 34.52 -12.30 31.00
C CYS A 42 34.62 -12.27 29.46
N ARG A 43 33.46 -12.24 28.77
CA ARG A 43 33.38 -11.92 27.33
C ARG A 43 33.16 -10.43 27.15
N TYR A 44 33.89 -9.82 26.22
CA TYR A 44 33.60 -8.47 25.73
C TYR A 44 33.28 -8.58 24.24
N LEU A 45 32.15 -8.01 23.81
CA LEU A 45 31.73 -7.91 22.42
C LEU A 45 31.75 -6.42 22.04
N ASP A 46 32.60 -6.06 21.09
CA ASP A 46 32.62 -4.73 20.47
C ASP A 46 31.68 -4.76 19.23
N PRO A 47 30.63 -3.92 19.16
CA PRO A 47 29.71 -3.91 18.03
C PRO A 47 30.27 -3.29 16.74
N SER A 48 31.49 -2.72 16.77
CA SER A 48 32.01 -1.87 15.67
C SER A 48 33.05 -2.52 14.74
N LEU A 49 33.36 -3.81 14.89
CA LEU A 49 34.34 -4.51 14.05
C LEU A 49 33.78 -5.81 13.44
N PRO A 50 33.83 -6.01 12.11
CA PRO A 50 33.58 -7.30 11.52
C PRO A 50 34.80 -8.22 11.77
N SER A 51 34.55 -9.37 12.39
CA SER A 51 35.39 -10.58 12.43
C SER A 51 36.55 -10.76 13.46
N SER A 52 36.78 -9.89 14.45
CA SER A 52 37.84 -10.16 15.45
C SER A 52 37.31 -10.41 16.86
N SER A 53 37.30 -11.67 17.30
CA SER A 53 37.05 -12.06 18.69
C SER A 53 38.36 -12.12 19.48
N CYS A 54 38.58 -11.17 20.40
CA CYS A 54 39.71 -11.22 21.35
C CYS A 54 39.42 -12.27 22.44
N ARG A 55 40.23 -13.34 22.50
CA ARG A 55 40.16 -14.36 23.56
C ARG A 55 41.20 -14.09 24.65
N TYR A 56 40.76 -14.09 25.90
CA TYR A 56 41.64 -14.33 27.05
C TYR A 56 41.68 -15.84 27.28
N LEU A 57 42.88 -16.43 27.25
CA LEU A 57 43.10 -17.85 27.50
C LEU A 57 43.53 -18.06 28.95
N ASP A 58 42.75 -18.83 29.70
CA ASP A 58 43.13 -19.34 31.01
C ASP A 58 44.21 -20.43 30.84
N PRO A 59 45.43 -20.27 31.41
CA PRO A 59 46.52 -21.23 31.23
C PRO A 59 46.30 -22.57 31.94
N SER A 60 45.21 -22.75 32.70
CA SER A 60 45.04 -23.89 33.61
C SER A 60 44.30 -25.11 33.03
N LEU A 61 43.89 -25.11 31.75
CA LEU A 61 43.26 -26.30 31.13
C LEU A 61 44.27 -27.24 30.45
N PRO A 62 44.10 -28.57 30.55
CA PRO A 62 45.02 -29.55 29.96
C PRO A 62 45.08 -29.46 28.43
N SER A 63 46.31 -29.46 27.90
CA SER A 63 46.71 -29.18 26.52
C SER A 63 46.24 -30.20 25.45
N SER A 64 45.52 -31.26 25.84
CA SER A 64 45.06 -32.33 24.93
C SER A 64 43.67 -32.11 24.33
N LEU A 65 42.87 -31.15 24.82
CA LEU A 65 41.53 -30.84 24.30
C LEU A 65 41.47 -29.60 23.38
N HIS A 66 42.57 -28.86 23.25
CA HIS A 66 42.54 -27.54 22.59
C HIS A 66 42.30 -27.59 21.07
N PRO A 67 42.94 -28.49 20.28
CA PRO A 67 42.73 -28.55 18.84
C PRO A 67 41.36 -29.11 18.46
N SER A 68 40.89 -30.11 19.21
CA SER A 68 39.61 -30.80 18.97
C SER A 68 38.41 -29.91 19.29
N VAL A 69 38.45 -29.15 20.38
CA VAL A 69 37.37 -28.18 20.70
C VAL A 69 37.33 -27.04 19.69
N VAL A 70 38.49 -26.53 19.23
CA VAL A 70 38.55 -25.50 18.19
C VAL A 70 38.05 -26.03 16.85
N ALA A 71 38.39 -27.27 16.48
CA ALA A 71 37.90 -27.91 15.26
C ALA A 71 36.39 -28.12 15.28
N ILE A 72 35.83 -28.63 16.39
CA ILE A 72 34.38 -28.81 16.58
C ILE A 72 33.66 -27.47 16.54
N PHE A 73 34.19 -26.42 17.17
CA PHE A 73 33.60 -25.09 17.13
C PHE A 73 33.64 -24.50 15.70
N ALA A 74 34.75 -24.69 14.98
CA ALA A 74 34.91 -24.19 13.61
C ALA A 74 34.04 -24.94 12.58
N SER A 75 33.74 -26.23 12.81
CA SER A 75 32.89 -27.01 11.90
C SER A 75 31.41 -26.96 12.29
N CYS A 76 31.08 -27.15 13.57
CA CYS A 76 29.70 -27.34 14.00
C CYS A 76 28.95 -26.02 14.22
N ILE A 77 29.62 -24.93 14.57
CA ILE A 77 28.91 -23.66 14.80
C ILE A 77 28.41 -23.02 13.52
N PRO A 78 29.17 -22.97 12.40
CA PRO A 78 28.61 -22.53 11.13
C PRO A 78 27.40 -23.36 10.73
N GLU A 79 27.47 -24.70 10.83
CA GLU A 79 26.33 -25.58 10.52
C GLU A 79 25.12 -25.35 11.44
N ILE A 80 25.33 -25.16 12.74
CA ILE A 80 24.24 -24.85 13.68
C ILE A 80 23.67 -23.45 13.43
N ILE A 81 24.51 -22.46 13.13
CA ILE A 81 24.07 -21.10 12.77
C ILE A 81 23.27 -21.15 11.47
N ASP A 82 23.70 -21.95 10.49
CA ASP A 82 22.95 -22.14 9.25
C ASP A 82 21.62 -22.86 9.51
N LEU A 83 21.59 -23.91 10.34
CA LEU A 83 20.37 -24.65 10.68
C LEU A 83 19.38 -23.83 11.53
N VAL A 84 19.86 -23.00 12.44
CA VAL A 84 19.03 -22.11 13.28
C VAL A 84 18.64 -20.85 12.49
N GLY A 85 19.50 -20.38 11.60
CA GLY A 85 19.29 -19.22 10.73
C GLY A 85 18.43 -19.49 9.50
N THR A 86 18.26 -20.74 9.08
CA THR A 86 17.43 -21.13 7.92
C THR A 86 15.92 -21.18 8.21
N ARG A 87 15.48 -20.82 9.42
CA ARG A 87 14.04 -20.65 9.67
C ARG A 87 13.53 -19.47 8.84
N SER A 88 12.73 -19.75 7.81
CA SER A 88 12.16 -18.71 6.95
C SER A 88 11.34 -17.74 7.80
N LYS A 89 11.84 -16.52 7.97
CA LYS A 89 11.20 -15.46 8.76
C LYS A 89 9.82 -15.09 8.20
N TYR A 90 9.67 -15.20 6.89
CA TYR A 90 8.48 -14.85 6.11
C TYR A 90 7.72 -16.07 5.57
N GLY A 91 7.89 -17.22 6.25
CA GLY A 91 7.09 -18.42 5.99
C GLY A 91 5.72 -18.37 6.69
N GLY A 92 5.11 -19.54 6.86
CA GLY A 92 3.81 -19.66 7.55
C GLY A 92 2.62 -19.24 6.69
N THR A 93 1.42 -19.36 7.24
CA THR A 93 0.12 -19.18 6.56
C THR A 93 -0.63 -18.00 7.13
N LEU A 94 -1.32 -17.25 6.26
CA LEU A 94 -2.17 -16.14 6.63
C LEU A 94 -3.27 -16.60 7.59
N LYS A 95 -3.38 -15.93 8.74
CA LYS A 95 -4.39 -16.21 9.75
C LYS A 95 -5.50 -15.18 9.64
N ASN A 96 -6.55 -15.49 8.90
CA ASN A 96 -7.71 -14.59 8.84
C ASN A 96 -8.32 -14.40 10.23
N GLU A 97 -8.17 -13.20 10.79
CA GLU A 97 -9.01 -12.74 11.88
C GLU A 97 -10.44 -12.65 11.34
N ARG A 98 -11.38 -13.35 11.99
CA ARG A 98 -12.75 -13.57 11.47
C ARG A 98 -13.39 -12.24 11.03
N GLY A 99 -13.48 -12.03 9.72
CA GLY A 99 -14.21 -10.92 9.10
C GLY A 99 -13.35 -9.85 8.42
N ARG A 100 -12.02 -9.84 8.60
CA ARG A 100 -11.15 -8.93 7.86
C ARG A 100 -11.01 -9.37 6.41
N ARG A 101 -11.23 -8.45 5.50
CA ARG A 101 -10.98 -8.67 4.07
C ARG A 101 -9.51 -8.44 3.80
N HIS A 102 -8.94 -9.12 2.81
CA HIS A 102 -7.55 -8.90 2.43
C HIS A 102 -7.39 -8.85 0.92
N ILE A 103 -6.36 -8.14 0.49
CA ILE A 103 -5.88 -8.13 -0.88
C ILE A 103 -4.50 -8.77 -0.95
N VAL A 104 -4.21 -9.44 -2.06
CA VAL A 104 -2.88 -10.02 -2.30
C VAL A 104 -2.15 -9.20 -3.34
N VAL A 105 -0.96 -8.70 -3.00
CA VAL A 105 -0.12 -7.89 -3.88
C VAL A 105 1.12 -8.70 -4.27
N CYS A 106 1.42 -8.74 -5.57
CA CYS A 106 2.57 -9.44 -6.14
C CYS A 106 3.20 -8.67 -7.30
N GLY A 107 4.20 -9.27 -7.95
CA GLY A 107 4.92 -8.67 -9.07
C GLY A 107 6.22 -8.01 -8.61
N HIS A 108 6.46 -6.78 -9.07
CA HIS A 108 7.61 -5.99 -8.67
C HIS A 108 7.37 -5.31 -7.31
N ILE A 109 7.87 -5.95 -6.24
CA ILE A 109 7.74 -5.49 -4.86
C ILE A 109 9.09 -4.97 -4.38
N THR A 110 9.15 -3.67 -4.12
CA THR A 110 10.32 -2.93 -3.60
C THR A 110 9.85 -1.88 -2.60
N TYR A 111 10.75 -1.35 -1.76
CA TYR A 111 10.40 -0.27 -0.84
C TYR A 111 9.69 0.90 -1.55
N GLU A 112 10.20 1.35 -2.71
CA GLU A 112 9.62 2.48 -3.45
C GLU A 112 8.21 2.18 -3.99
N SER A 113 8.03 1.03 -4.65
CA SER A 113 6.73 0.66 -5.22
C SER A 113 5.67 0.46 -4.13
N VAL A 114 6.04 -0.18 -3.03
CA VAL A 114 5.14 -0.46 -1.92
C VAL A 114 4.86 0.80 -1.10
N SER A 115 5.85 1.66 -0.87
CA SER A 115 5.66 2.91 -0.11
C SER A 115 4.65 3.83 -0.82
N HIS A 116 4.75 3.99 -2.14
CA HIS A 116 3.76 4.75 -2.90
C HIS A 116 2.38 4.09 -2.86
N PHE A 117 2.31 2.77 -3.06
CA PHE A 117 1.06 2.02 -3.00
C PHE A 117 0.35 2.17 -1.64
N LEU A 118 1.07 1.93 -0.53
CA LEU A 118 0.49 1.97 0.81
C LEU A 118 0.08 3.39 1.22
N LYS A 119 0.79 4.43 0.78
CA LYS A 119 0.39 5.83 1.03
C LYS A 119 -0.97 6.15 0.44
N ASP A 120 -1.23 5.71 -0.79
CA ASP A 120 -2.50 5.95 -1.47
C ASP A 120 -3.59 4.97 -1.02
N PHE A 121 -3.23 3.75 -0.62
CA PHE A 121 -4.19 2.69 -0.27
C PHE A 121 -4.66 2.75 1.18
N LEU A 122 -3.77 3.02 2.13
CA LEU A 122 -4.06 3.11 3.58
C LEU A 122 -4.21 4.57 4.05
N HIS A 123 -4.59 5.48 3.16
CA HIS A 123 -4.72 6.89 3.48
C HIS A 123 -5.85 7.12 4.49
N GLU A 124 -5.65 8.03 5.45
CA GLU A 124 -6.62 8.33 6.53
C GLU A 124 -7.97 8.85 6.00
N ASP A 125 -7.97 9.47 4.82
CA ASP A 125 -9.17 10.01 4.18
C ASP A 125 -10.05 8.92 3.51
N ARG A 126 -9.61 7.65 3.47
CA ARG A 126 -10.47 6.52 3.05
C ARG A 126 -11.34 6.06 4.21
N GLU A 127 -12.66 5.96 3.98
CA GLU A 127 -13.61 5.44 4.97
C GLU A 127 -13.21 4.04 5.47
N ASP A 128 -12.94 3.89 6.78
CA ASP A 128 -12.66 2.65 7.54
C ASP A 128 -12.55 1.38 6.67
N VAL A 129 -11.50 1.32 5.86
CA VAL A 129 -11.23 0.16 5.02
C VAL A 129 -10.47 -0.83 5.90
N ASP A 130 -11.20 -1.68 6.62
CA ASP A 130 -10.65 -2.85 7.34
C ASP A 130 -10.21 -3.92 6.32
N VAL A 131 -9.26 -3.54 5.46
CA VAL A 131 -8.63 -4.39 4.44
C VAL A 131 -7.15 -4.52 4.73
N GLU A 132 -6.73 -5.76 4.89
CA GLU A 132 -5.33 -6.13 5.08
C GLU A 132 -4.61 -6.29 3.73
N VAL A 133 -3.36 -5.87 3.66
CA VAL A 133 -2.52 -5.97 2.46
C VAL A 133 -1.49 -7.08 2.65
N VAL A 134 -1.60 -8.12 1.84
CA VAL A 134 -0.73 -9.30 1.91
C VAL A 134 0.23 -9.30 0.72
N PHE A 135 1.53 -9.10 0.97
CA PHE A 135 2.56 -9.16 -0.06
C PHE A 135 3.08 -10.58 -0.25
N LEU A 136 3.10 -11.06 -1.49
CA LEU A 136 3.72 -12.34 -1.86
C LEU A 136 4.87 -12.11 -2.84
N HIS A 137 6.11 -12.29 -2.38
CA HIS A 137 7.31 -12.07 -3.19
C HIS A 137 8.38 -13.14 -2.98
N ARG A 138 9.19 -13.42 -4.01
CA ARG A 138 10.15 -14.53 -3.98
C ARG A 138 11.37 -14.22 -3.10
N ASN A 139 11.84 -12.99 -3.17
CA ASN A 139 13.00 -12.52 -2.43
C ASN A 139 12.57 -11.96 -1.07
N GLU A 140 13.44 -12.06 -0.07
CA GLU A 140 13.20 -11.42 1.22
C GLU A 140 13.20 -9.88 1.08
N PRO A 141 12.42 -9.17 1.91
CA PRO A 141 12.43 -7.71 1.93
C PRO A 141 13.80 -7.19 2.37
N ASP A 142 14.22 -6.07 1.78
CA ASP A 142 15.39 -5.33 2.27
C ASP A 142 15.09 -4.67 3.63
N LEU A 143 16.14 -4.16 4.30
CA LEU A 143 16.01 -3.56 5.64
C LEU A 143 15.06 -2.36 5.68
N GLU A 144 14.96 -1.59 4.59
CA GLU A 144 14.06 -0.44 4.48
C GLU A 144 12.60 -0.90 4.39
N PHE A 145 12.35 -1.91 3.56
CA PHE A 145 11.03 -2.52 3.43
C PHE A 145 10.62 -3.26 4.71
N GLU A 146 11.54 -3.95 5.38
CA GLU A 146 11.27 -4.49 6.72
C GLU A 146 10.85 -3.41 7.73
N GLY A 147 11.49 -2.24 7.67
CA GLY A 147 11.13 -1.08 8.47
C GLY A 147 9.70 -0.61 8.19
N LEU A 148 9.30 -0.58 6.91
CA LEU A 148 7.95 -0.24 6.49
C LEU A 148 6.91 -1.27 6.97
N LEU A 149 7.19 -2.56 6.79
CA LEU A 149 6.32 -3.66 7.24
C LEU A 149 6.07 -3.59 8.75
N LYS A 150 7.12 -3.33 9.56
CA LYS A 150 6.98 -3.20 11.01
C LYS A 150 6.12 -2.00 11.44
N ARG A 151 6.23 -0.87 10.72
CA ARG A 151 5.43 0.34 10.99
C ARG A 151 3.94 0.11 10.72
N ASN A 152 3.60 -0.71 9.73
CA ASN A 152 2.23 -0.98 9.30
C ASN A 152 1.76 -2.41 9.65
N SER A 153 2.32 -3.01 10.71
CA SER A 153 2.13 -4.43 11.06
C SER A 153 0.71 -4.86 11.39
N THR A 154 -0.22 -3.92 11.64
CA THR A 154 -1.64 -4.23 11.88
C THR A 154 -2.43 -4.42 10.59
N CYS A 155 -1.93 -3.92 9.46
CA CYS A 155 -2.65 -3.90 8.19
C CYS A 155 -1.83 -4.50 7.03
N VAL A 156 -0.58 -4.89 7.27
CA VAL A 156 0.33 -5.36 6.23
C VAL A 156 1.07 -6.61 6.69
N GLU A 157 0.99 -7.67 5.90
CA GLU A 157 1.75 -8.90 6.08
C GLU A 157 2.59 -9.22 4.83
N PHE A 158 3.72 -9.90 5.03
CA PHE A 158 4.62 -10.31 3.95
C PHE A 158 4.92 -11.81 4.03
N PHE A 159 4.78 -12.49 2.90
CA PHE A 159 5.10 -13.89 2.73
C PHE A 159 6.14 -14.07 1.62
N GLN A 160 7.18 -14.83 1.92
CA GLN A 160 8.18 -15.22 0.93
C GLN A 160 7.65 -16.40 0.11
N GLY A 161 7.39 -16.23 -1.17
CA GLY A 161 6.85 -17.27 -2.04
C GLY A 161 6.60 -16.78 -3.47
N THR A 162 5.93 -17.58 -4.29
CA THR A 162 5.66 -17.22 -5.69
C THR A 162 4.23 -17.52 -6.12
N MET A 163 3.69 -16.67 -7.00
CA MET A 163 2.37 -16.87 -7.59
C MET A 163 2.26 -18.12 -8.46
N PHE A 164 3.39 -18.72 -8.88
CA PHE A 164 3.42 -19.94 -9.69
C PHE A 164 3.21 -21.24 -8.90
N ASN A 165 3.24 -21.17 -7.57
CA ASN A 165 3.12 -22.32 -6.70
C ASN A 165 1.78 -22.30 -5.98
N SER A 166 0.94 -23.30 -6.22
CA SER A 166 -0.40 -23.39 -5.60
C SER A 166 -0.34 -23.46 -4.07
N VAL A 167 0.72 -24.03 -3.49
CA VAL A 167 0.91 -24.05 -2.04
C VAL A 167 1.10 -22.65 -1.48
N ASP A 168 1.78 -21.77 -2.20
CA ASP A 168 1.94 -20.37 -1.79
C ASP A 168 0.62 -19.60 -1.94
N LEU A 169 -0.18 -19.87 -2.98
CA LEU A 169 -1.50 -19.27 -3.18
C LEU A 169 -2.49 -19.66 -2.07
N GLU A 170 -2.51 -20.94 -1.67
CA GLU A 170 -3.29 -21.43 -0.53
C GLU A 170 -2.83 -20.76 0.77
N ARG A 171 -1.52 -20.58 0.94
CA ARG A 171 -0.90 -20.01 2.14
C ARG A 171 -1.25 -18.54 2.37
N VAL A 172 -1.43 -17.76 1.30
CA VAL A 172 -1.94 -16.39 1.37
C VAL A 172 -3.45 -16.30 1.11
N LYS A 173 -4.13 -17.46 1.03
CA LYS A 173 -5.58 -17.59 0.86
C LYS A 173 -6.13 -16.79 -0.32
N VAL A 174 -5.56 -16.94 -1.50
CA VAL A 174 -5.99 -16.23 -2.71
C VAL A 174 -7.49 -16.42 -2.98
N HIS A 175 -8.05 -17.60 -2.72
CA HIS A 175 -9.49 -17.86 -2.95
C HIS A 175 -10.42 -17.07 -2.01
N GLU A 176 -9.94 -16.62 -0.85
CA GLU A 176 -10.67 -15.80 0.12
C GLU A 176 -10.40 -14.29 -0.04
N ALA A 177 -9.45 -13.90 -0.91
CA ALA A 177 -9.04 -12.51 -1.08
C ALA A 177 -10.05 -11.70 -1.92
N ASP A 178 -10.22 -10.42 -1.59
CA ASP A 178 -11.08 -9.48 -2.34
C ASP A 178 -10.53 -9.21 -3.76
N ALA A 179 -9.20 -9.13 -3.88
CA ALA A 179 -8.52 -8.91 -5.16
C ALA A 179 -7.04 -9.31 -5.11
N CYS A 180 -6.48 -9.60 -6.29
CA CYS A 180 -5.04 -9.70 -6.52
C CYS A 180 -4.54 -8.51 -7.34
N LEU A 181 -3.48 -7.84 -6.86
CA LEU A 181 -2.82 -6.74 -7.56
C LEU A 181 -1.44 -7.21 -8.06
N VAL A 182 -1.18 -7.01 -9.35
CA VAL A 182 0.10 -7.36 -10.00
C VAL A 182 0.82 -6.06 -10.40
N LEU A 183 1.86 -5.71 -9.63
CA LEU A 183 2.66 -4.50 -9.86
C LEU A 183 3.77 -4.76 -10.88
N ALA A 184 4.03 -3.80 -11.76
CA ALA A 184 5.05 -3.89 -12.79
C ALA A 184 6.29 -3.05 -12.46
N ASN A 185 7.47 -3.51 -12.86
CA ASN A 185 8.69 -2.69 -12.81
C ASN A 185 8.69 -1.61 -13.90
N LYS A 186 8.43 -0.36 -13.50
CA LYS A 186 8.37 0.79 -14.41
C LYS A 186 9.72 1.14 -15.07
N TYR A 187 10.82 0.64 -14.51
CA TYR A 187 12.19 0.93 -14.95
C TYR A 187 12.91 -0.34 -15.44
N CYS A 188 12.14 -1.33 -15.91
CA CYS A 188 12.70 -2.53 -16.52
C CYS A 188 13.47 -2.21 -17.82
N GLN A 189 14.46 -3.06 -18.15
CA GLN A 189 15.22 -2.94 -19.41
C GLN A 189 14.42 -3.45 -20.61
N ASP A 190 13.64 -4.50 -20.40
CA ASP A 190 12.78 -5.12 -21.40
C ASP A 190 11.32 -5.10 -20.90
N PRO A 191 10.52 -4.12 -21.36
CA PRO A 191 9.11 -4.01 -21.00
C PRO A 191 8.24 -5.20 -21.43
N ASP A 192 8.55 -5.82 -22.58
CA ASP A 192 7.78 -6.95 -23.09
C ASP A 192 8.03 -8.21 -22.24
N ALA A 193 9.26 -8.42 -21.81
CA ALA A 193 9.58 -9.51 -20.88
C ALA A 193 8.92 -9.32 -19.49
N GLU A 194 8.90 -8.09 -18.97
CA GLU A 194 8.23 -7.77 -17.70
C GLU A 194 6.71 -7.99 -17.81
N ASP A 195 6.08 -7.51 -18.89
CA ASP A 195 4.66 -7.74 -19.15
C ASP A 195 4.33 -9.21 -19.30
N ALA A 196 5.14 -9.98 -20.05
CA ALA A 196 4.98 -11.42 -20.18
C ALA A 196 5.03 -12.12 -18.83
N ALA A 197 5.97 -11.75 -17.95
CA ALA A 197 6.04 -12.29 -16.59
C ALA A 197 4.80 -11.95 -15.76
N ASN A 198 4.28 -10.72 -15.87
CA ASN A 198 3.05 -10.31 -15.18
C ASN A 198 1.81 -11.04 -15.69
N ILE A 199 1.67 -11.20 -17.02
CA ILE A 199 0.58 -11.98 -17.63
C ILE A 199 0.63 -13.44 -17.16
N MET A 200 1.82 -14.05 -17.08
CA MET A 200 1.97 -15.40 -16.56
C MET A 200 1.56 -15.52 -15.08
N ARG A 201 1.77 -14.49 -14.25
CA ARG A 201 1.26 -14.44 -12.88
C ARG A 201 -0.27 -14.41 -12.85
N VAL A 202 -0.90 -13.62 -13.72
CA VAL A 202 -2.36 -13.57 -13.86
C VAL A 202 -2.92 -14.94 -14.26
N ILE A 203 -2.31 -15.61 -15.24
CA ILE A 203 -2.71 -16.97 -15.65
C ILE A 203 -2.64 -17.93 -14.44
N SER A 204 -1.57 -17.86 -13.66
CA SER A 204 -1.41 -18.72 -12.47
C SER A 204 -2.50 -18.46 -11.42
N ILE A 205 -2.80 -17.18 -11.13
CA ILE A 205 -3.86 -16.79 -10.19
C ILE A 205 -5.22 -17.28 -10.69
N LYS A 206 -5.53 -17.01 -11.96
CA LYS A 206 -6.81 -17.34 -12.60
C LYS A 206 -7.03 -18.84 -12.82
N ASN A 207 -5.96 -19.62 -12.89
CA ASN A 207 -6.02 -21.09 -12.90
C ASN A 207 -6.28 -21.66 -11.50
N TYR A 208 -5.90 -20.94 -10.44
CA TYR A 208 -6.13 -21.33 -9.06
C TYR A 208 -7.52 -20.91 -8.56
N SER A 209 -7.91 -19.66 -8.83
CA SER A 209 -9.22 -19.09 -8.53
C SER A 209 -9.68 -18.28 -9.74
N ASP A 210 -10.71 -18.74 -10.42
CA ASP A 210 -11.27 -18.12 -11.62
C ASP A 210 -12.11 -16.88 -11.32
N ASP A 211 -12.82 -16.89 -10.20
CA ASP A 211 -13.73 -15.84 -9.75
C ASP A 211 -13.04 -14.64 -9.07
N ILE A 212 -11.76 -14.74 -8.73
CA ILE A 212 -11.04 -13.64 -8.07
C ILE A 212 -10.85 -12.43 -8.99
N ARG A 213 -11.05 -11.22 -8.48
CA ARG A 213 -10.71 -9.99 -9.19
C ARG A 213 -9.20 -9.81 -9.31
N VAL A 214 -8.69 -9.55 -10.52
CA VAL A 214 -7.26 -9.29 -10.76
C VAL A 214 -7.04 -7.92 -11.41
N ILE A 215 -6.19 -7.09 -10.79
CA ILE A 215 -5.76 -5.81 -11.33
C ILE A 215 -4.28 -5.90 -11.67
N ILE A 216 -3.94 -5.71 -12.95
CA ILE A 216 -2.56 -5.85 -13.45
C ILE A 216 -2.07 -4.54 -14.05
N GLN A 217 -0.81 -4.21 -13.77
CA GLN A 217 -0.07 -3.17 -14.48
C GLN A 217 0.64 -3.75 -15.70
N LEU A 218 0.46 -3.12 -16.85
CA LEU A 218 1.23 -3.42 -18.07
C LEU A 218 2.02 -2.20 -18.53
N MET A 219 3.18 -2.43 -19.10
CA MET A 219 4.04 -1.40 -19.68
C MET A 219 3.58 -1.04 -21.09
N GLN A 220 3.29 -2.04 -21.92
CA GLN A 220 2.96 -1.87 -23.34
C GLN A 220 1.49 -2.18 -23.66
N TYR A 221 0.92 -1.44 -24.61
CA TYR A 221 -0.49 -1.59 -24.99
C TYR A 221 -0.76 -2.88 -25.76
N HIS A 222 0.12 -3.30 -26.67
CA HIS A 222 -0.11 -4.51 -27.49
C HIS A 222 -0.17 -5.80 -26.65
N ASN A 223 0.49 -5.82 -25.48
CA ASN A 223 0.45 -6.97 -24.57
C ASN A 223 -0.90 -7.16 -23.87
N LYS A 224 -1.75 -6.13 -23.83
CA LYS A 224 -3.11 -6.19 -23.25
C LYS A 224 -3.98 -7.24 -23.93
N ALA A 225 -3.78 -7.49 -25.22
CA ALA A 225 -4.54 -8.48 -25.99
C ALA A 225 -4.37 -9.91 -25.45
N TYR A 226 -3.23 -10.24 -24.85
CA TYR A 226 -3.00 -11.59 -24.30
C TYR A 226 -3.87 -11.89 -23.09
N LEU A 227 -4.26 -10.88 -22.29
CA LEU A 227 -5.14 -11.06 -21.14
C LEU A 227 -6.57 -11.42 -21.58
N LEU A 228 -7.04 -10.86 -22.69
CA LEU A 228 -8.37 -11.16 -23.25
C LEU A 228 -8.49 -12.60 -23.76
N ASN A 229 -7.37 -13.28 -23.99
CA ASN A 229 -7.35 -14.70 -24.39
C ASN A 229 -7.46 -15.66 -23.19
N ILE A 230 -7.39 -15.16 -21.96
CA ILE A 230 -7.54 -15.97 -20.75
C ILE A 230 -9.04 -16.23 -20.52
N PRO A 231 -9.52 -17.49 -20.51
CA PRO A 231 -10.95 -17.78 -20.45
C PRO A 231 -11.67 -17.26 -19.21
N SER A 232 -10.97 -17.20 -18.07
CA SER A 232 -11.49 -16.72 -16.79
C SER A 232 -11.30 -15.21 -16.57
N TRP A 233 -10.70 -14.49 -17.54
CA TRP A 233 -10.60 -13.04 -17.49
C TRP A 233 -11.95 -12.40 -17.83
N ASP A 234 -12.51 -11.64 -16.89
CA ASP A 234 -13.82 -10.99 -17.05
C ASP A 234 -13.81 -9.57 -16.48
N TRP A 235 -13.87 -8.60 -17.39
CA TRP A 235 -13.95 -7.18 -17.07
C TRP A 235 -15.24 -6.83 -16.30
N LYS A 236 -16.32 -7.60 -16.43
CA LYS A 236 -17.57 -7.39 -15.67
C LYS A 236 -17.41 -7.72 -14.19
N ARG A 237 -16.46 -8.60 -13.85
CA ARG A 237 -16.07 -8.91 -12.46
C ARG A 237 -15.02 -7.94 -11.90
N GLY A 238 -14.61 -6.94 -12.69
CA GLY A 238 -13.61 -5.95 -12.31
C GLY A 238 -12.17 -6.37 -12.57
N ASP A 239 -11.93 -7.34 -13.45
CA ASP A 239 -10.58 -7.62 -13.93
C ASP A 239 -10.10 -6.44 -14.79
N ASP A 240 -9.14 -5.69 -14.25
CA ASP A 240 -8.73 -4.39 -14.80
C ASP A 240 -7.26 -4.40 -15.22
N VAL A 241 -6.99 -3.76 -16.36
CA VAL A 241 -5.62 -3.57 -16.88
C VAL A 241 -5.24 -2.10 -16.81
N ILE A 242 -4.23 -1.79 -16.02
CA ILE A 242 -3.63 -0.46 -15.95
C ILE A 242 -2.43 -0.43 -16.89
N CYS A 243 -2.65 -0.02 -18.14
CA CYS A 243 -1.56 0.14 -19.11
C CYS A 243 -0.87 1.51 -18.92
N LEU A 244 0.39 1.49 -18.48
CA LEU A 244 1.15 2.70 -18.17
C LEU A 244 1.46 3.54 -19.42
N ALA A 245 1.81 2.92 -20.55
CA ALA A 245 2.02 3.66 -21.79
C ALA A 245 0.73 4.32 -22.30
N GLU A 246 -0.40 3.60 -22.24
CA GLU A 246 -1.71 4.10 -22.65
C GLU A 246 -2.11 5.34 -21.84
N LEU A 247 -2.04 5.25 -20.50
CA LEU A 247 -2.38 6.37 -19.61
C LEU A 247 -1.41 7.54 -19.74
N LYS A 248 -0.09 7.26 -19.75
CA LYS A 248 0.93 8.31 -19.84
C LYS A 248 0.80 9.12 -21.13
N LEU A 249 0.73 8.44 -22.27
CA LEU A 249 0.61 9.11 -23.57
C LEU A 249 -0.77 9.75 -23.74
N GLY A 250 -1.82 9.13 -23.21
CA GLY A 250 -3.18 9.69 -23.19
C GLY A 250 -3.24 11.03 -22.45
N PHE A 251 -2.66 11.12 -21.24
CA PHE A 251 -2.63 12.37 -20.48
C PHE A 251 -1.79 13.46 -21.17
N ILE A 252 -0.67 13.10 -21.78
CA ILE A 252 0.13 14.06 -22.56
C ILE A 252 -0.65 14.57 -23.76
N ALA A 253 -1.32 13.67 -24.49
CA ALA A 253 -2.14 14.04 -25.65
C ALA A 253 -3.30 14.98 -25.26
N GLN A 254 -3.98 14.74 -24.15
CA GLN A 254 -5.03 15.64 -23.65
C GLN A 254 -4.46 16.98 -23.18
N SER A 255 -3.26 17.00 -22.59
CA SER A 255 -2.56 18.24 -22.25
C SER A 255 -2.18 19.07 -23.48
N CYS A 256 -2.05 18.46 -24.66
CA CYS A 256 -1.88 19.22 -25.91
C CYS A 256 -3.17 19.96 -26.32
N LEU A 257 -4.35 19.47 -25.93
CA LEU A 257 -5.63 20.14 -26.18
C LEU A 257 -5.93 21.19 -25.11
N ALA A 258 -5.65 20.87 -23.84
CA ALA A 258 -5.86 21.74 -22.70
C ALA A 258 -4.63 21.70 -21.76
N PRO A 259 -3.71 22.67 -21.87
CA PRO A 259 -2.50 22.70 -21.05
C PRO A 259 -2.81 22.66 -19.54
N GLY A 260 -2.15 21.74 -18.82
CA GLY A 260 -2.38 21.51 -17.40
C GLY A 260 -3.34 20.37 -17.07
N PHE A 261 -4.03 19.80 -18.07
CA PHE A 261 -4.96 18.67 -17.87
C PHE A 261 -4.31 17.48 -17.19
N SER A 262 -3.10 17.09 -17.60
CA SER A 262 -2.36 15.97 -16.98
C SER A 262 -2.13 16.17 -15.49
N THR A 263 -1.80 17.40 -15.07
CA THR A 263 -1.55 17.71 -13.65
C THR A 263 -2.85 17.70 -12.86
N MET A 264 -3.92 18.24 -13.43
CA MET A 264 -5.26 18.17 -12.83
C MET A 264 -5.69 16.72 -12.61
N MET A 265 -5.62 15.87 -13.64
CA MET A 265 -5.99 14.46 -13.52
C MET A 265 -5.08 13.70 -12.56
N ALA A 266 -3.77 13.94 -12.57
CA ALA A 266 -2.84 13.30 -11.65
C ALA A 266 -3.15 13.64 -10.18
N ASN A 267 -3.59 14.87 -9.90
CA ASN A 267 -4.02 15.27 -8.56
C ASN A 267 -5.33 14.58 -8.15
N LEU A 268 -6.28 14.39 -9.08
CA LEU A 268 -7.56 13.71 -8.78
C LEU A 268 -7.44 12.22 -8.45
N PHE A 269 -6.37 11.55 -8.89
CA PHE A 269 -6.11 10.13 -8.61
C PHE A 269 -5.17 9.90 -7.43
N ALA A 270 -4.44 10.92 -7.00
CA ALA A 270 -3.51 10.82 -5.88
C ALA A 270 -4.21 11.25 -4.59
N MET A 271 -4.21 10.39 -3.58
CA MET A 271 -4.76 10.78 -2.28
C MET A 271 -3.83 11.77 -1.60
N ARG A 272 -4.37 12.93 -1.27
CA ARG A 272 -3.61 14.02 -0.67
C ARG A 272 -4.45 14.77 0.35
N SER A 273 -4.07 14.65 1.62
CA SER A 273 -4.55 15.59 2.62
C SER A 273 -3.93 16.96 2.37
N TYR A 274 -4.77 17.98 2.20
CA TYR A 274 -4.30 19.36 2.07
C TYR A 274 -4.42 20.11 3.40
N LYS A 275 -3.48 21.01 3.65
CA LYS A 275 -3.53 21.97 4.75
C LYS A 275 -3.08 23.32 4.22
N THR A 276 -3.99 24.28 4.17
CA THR A 276 -3.67 25.67 3.83
C THR A 276 -3.02 26.36 5.02
N SER A 277 -2.03 27.23 4.78
CA SER A 277 -1.44 28.04 5.85
C SER A 277 -1.43 29.53 5.47
N PRO A 278 -1.58 30.44 6.45
CA PRO A 278 -1.50 31.88 6.20
C PRO A 278 -0.10 32.33 5.73
N ASP A 279 0.94 31.53 6.00
CA ASP A 279 2.32 31.78 5.58
C ASP A 279 2.60 31.33 4.13
N THR A 280 1.69 30.57 3.52
CA THR A 280 1.79 30.07 2.15
C THR A 280 1.27 31.10 1.16
N GLN A 281 1.89 31.20 -0.02
CA GLN A 281 1.46 32.16 -1.05
C GLN A 281 0.02 31.86 -1.51
N ALA A 282 -0.75 32.89 -1.87
CA ALA A 282 -2.16 32.74 -2.23
C ALA A 282 -2.40 31.69 -3.34
N TRP A 283 -1.62 31.75 -4.44
CA TRP A 283 -1.76 30.77 -5.53
C TRP A 283 -1.44 29.34 -5.10
N GLN A 284 -0.54 29.15 -4.13
CA GLN A 284 -0.20 27.83 -3.60
C GLN A 284 -1.34 27.30 -2.74
N ASN A 285 -1.97 28.15 -1.91
CA ASN A 285 -3.15 27.76 -1.15
C ASN A 285 -4.31 27.36 -2.07
N ASP A 286 -4.54 28.12 -3.15
CA ASP A 286 -5.57 27.79 -4.15
C ASP A 286 -5.27 26.47 -4.86
N TYR A 287 -4.00 26.25 -5.25
CA TYR A 287 -3.55 24.99 -5.83
C TYR A 287 -3.73 23.82 -4.86
N LEU A 288 -3.32 23.97 -3.60
CA LEU A 288 -3.44 22.95 -2.56
C LEU A 288 -4.89 22.60 -2.28
N CYS A 289 -5.80 23.58 -2.30
CA CYS A 289 -7.24 23.33 -2.23
C CYS A 289 -7.71 22.40 -3.35
N GLY A 290 -7.27 22.64 -4.59
CA GLY A 290 -7.57 21.77 -5.73
C GLY A 290 -6.93 20.37 -5.62
N THR A 291 -5.79 20.22 -4.94
CA THR A 291 -5.17 18.90 -4.73
C THR A 291 -5.92 18.01 -3.74
N GLY A 292 -6.80 18.58 -2.91
CA GLY A 292 -7.67 17.83 -2.00
C GLY A 292 -8.93 17.28 -2.65
N CYS A 293 -9.16 17.58 -3.94
CA CYS A 293 -10.28 17.04 -4.67
C CYS A 293 -9.93 15.65 -5.24
N GLU A 294 -10.87 14.72 -5.13
CA GLU A 294 -10.74 13.35 -5.63
C GLU A 294 -11.96 12.95 -6.46
N MET A 295 -11.82 11.88 -7.24
CA MET A 295 -12.93 11.29 -7.98
C MET A 295 -13.67 10.25 -7.14
N TYR A 296 -14.99 10.39 -7.06
CA TYR A 296 -15.86 9.49 -6.32
C TYR A 296 -17.02 9.00 -7.18
N THR A 297 -17.54 7.83 -6.82
CA THR A 297 -18.75 7.26 -7.42
C THR A 297 -19.82 7.14 -6.35
N GLU A 298 -21.04 7.57 -6.63
CA GLU A 298 -22.16 7.42 -5.72
C GLU A 298 -23.48 7.26 -6.48
N THR A 299 -24.43 6.54 -5.88
CA THR A 299 -25.75 6.38 -6.49
C THR A 299 -26.56 7.67 -6.33
N LEU A 300 -27.18 8.13 -7.40
CA LEU A 300 -28.07 9.29 -7.36
C LEU A 300 -29.39 8.94 -6.65
N SER A 301 -29.88 9.85 -5.81
CA SER A 301 -31.15 9.65 -5.12
C SER A 301 -32.34 9.57 -6.09
N PRO A 302 -33.48 9.00 -5.65
CA PRO A 302 -34.71 9.00 -6.44
C PRO A 302 -35.20 10.39 -6.87
N SER A 303 -34.79 11.46 -6.18
CA SER A 303 -35.16 12.84 -6.53
C SER A 303 -34.60 13.28 -7.88
N PHE A 304 -33.54 12.63 -8.36
CA PHE A 304 -32.91 12.94 -9.64
C PHE A 304 -33.56 12.22 -10.82
N VAL A 305 -34.42 11.22 -10.57
CA VAL A 305 -35.04 10.42 -11.64
C VAL A 305 -35.85 11.31 -12.58
N SER A 306 -35.71 11.08 -13.89
CA SER A 306 -36.31 11.87 -14.97
C SER A 306 -35.73 13.27 -15.18
N MET A 307 -34.84 13.76 -14.32
CA MET A 307 -34.09 14.98 -14.61
C MET A 307 -33.12 14.75 -15.77
N THR A 308 -32.92 15.78 -16.59
CA THR A 308 -31.81 15.78 -17.55
C THR A 308 -30.48 15.95 -16.82
N PHE A 309 -29.40 15.42 -17.39
CA PHE A 309 -28.06 15.58 -16.78
C PHE A 309 -27.70 17.06 -16.47
N PRO A 310 -27.97 18.07 -17.34
CA PRO A 310 -27.67 19.46 -16.99
C PRO A 310 -28.45 19.95 -15.76
N GLN A 311 -29.73 19.59 -15.63
CA GLN A 311 -30.54 19.96 -14.45
C GLN A 311 -30.00 19.31 -13.17
N ALA A 312 -29.61 18.04 -13.25
CA ALA A 312 -29.02 17.34 -12.12
C ALA A 312 -27.65 17.91 -11.75
N SER A 313 -26.80 18.18 -12.74
CA SER A 313 -25.49 18.81 -12.55
C SER A 313 -25.62 20.20 -11.92
N GLU A 314 -26.59 21.00 -12.34
CA GLU A 314 -26.87 22.31 -11.74
C GLU A 314 -27.30 22.17 -10.27
N LEU A 315 -28.17 21.23 -9.95
CA LEU A 315 -28.59 20.96 -8.57
C LEU A 315 -27.42 20.49 -7.70
N CYS A 316 -26.64 19.54 -8.20
CA CYS A 316 -25.44 19.03 -7.52
C CYS A 316 -24.46 20.18 -7.23
N PHE A 317 -24.18 21.04 -8.20
CA PHE A 317 -23.21 22.11 -8.03
C PHE A 317 -23.74 23.25 -7.14
N SER A 318 -24.97 23.71 -7.38
CA SER A 318 -25.53 24.88 -6.69
C SER A 318 -25.91 24.58 -5.25
N LYS A 319 -26.58 23.44 -5.00
CA LYS A 319 -27.11 23.06 -3.67
C LYS A 319 -26.22 22.08 -2.93
N LEU A 320 -25.67 21.07 -3.59
CA LEU A 320 -24.89 20.04 -2.90
C LEU A 320 -23.40 20.36 -2.83
N LYS A 321 -22.93 21.37 -3.57
CA LYS A 321 -21.50 21.70 -3.74
C LYS A 321 -20.68 20.51 -4.29
N LEU A 322 -21.30 19.69 -5.14
CA LEU A 322 -20.68 18.54 -5.79
C LEU A 322 -20.55 18.77 -7.29
N LEU A 323 -19.39 18.44 -7.86
CA LEU A 323 -19.18 18.53 -9.30
C LEU A 323 -19.47 17.19 -9.97
N LEU A 324 -20.67 17.04 -10.55
CA LEU A 324 -21.06 15.86 -11.32
C LEU A 324 -20.44 15.90 -12.73
N LEU A 325 -19.65 14.89 -13.09
CA LEU A 325 -18.94 14.80 -14.38
C LEU A 325 -19.61 13.84 -15.38
N ALA A 326 -20.04 12.69 -14.89
CA ALA A 326 -20.52 11.60 -15.73
C ALA A 326 -21.60 10.79 -15.00
N ILE A 327 -22.37 10.02 -15.77
CA ILE A 327 -23.32 9.05 -15.24
C ILE A 327 -23.17 7.71 -15.95
N GLU A 328 -23.46 6.63 -15.24
CA GLU A 328 -23.62 5.30 -15.81
C GLU A 328 -24.95 5.21 -16.55
N VAL A 329 -24.92 4.83 -17.83
CA VAL A 329 -26.10 4.65 -18.67
C VAL A 329 -26.20 3.18 -19.05
N LYS A 330 -27.28 2.52 -18.66
CA LYS A 330 -27.56 1.13 -19.04
C LYS A 330 -28.11 1.09 -20.47
N ASN A 331 -27.65 0.13 -21.27
CA ASN A 331 -28.21 -0.13 -22.60
C ASN A 331 -29.64 -0.69 -22.49
N GLU A 332 -30.40 -0.64 -23.60
CA GLU A 332 -31.81 -1.04 -23.65
C GLU A 332 -32.05 -2.52 -23.26
N GLU A 333 -31.06 -3.38 -23.47
CA GLU A 333 -31.09 -4.79 -23.06
C GLU A 333 -30.69 -5.02 -21.60
N GLY A 334 -30.20 -3.99 -20.90
CA GLY A 334 -29.78 -4.06 -19.50
C GLY A 334 -28.53 -4.91 -19.22
N THR A 335 -27.91 -5.46 -20.26
CA THR A 335 -26.76 -6.39 -20.18
C THR A 335 -25.40 -5.71 -20.08
N ASP A 336 -25.34 -4.43 -20.43
CA ASP A 336 -24.12 -3.63 -20.48
C ASP A 336 -24.39 -2.18 -20.07
N SER A 337 -23.42 -1.57 -19.39
CA SER A 337 -23.47 -0.19 -18.94
C SER A 337 -22.28 0.60 -19.48
N LYS A 338 -22.56 1.83 -19.91
CA LYS A 338 -21.55 2.76 -20.44
C LYS A 338 -21.45 3.98 -19.56
N ILE A 339 -20.22 4.47 -19.35
CA ILE A 339 -20.00 5.75 -18.68
C ILE A 339 -20.18 6.85 -19.72
N ALA A 340 -21.20 7.69 -19.52
CA ALA A 340 -21.44 8.84 -20.37
C ALA A 340 -20.94 10.12 -19.69
N ILE A 341 -19.91 10.74 -20.27
CA ILE A 341 -19.32 11.99 -19.77
C ILE A 341 -20.12 13.18 -20.30
N ASN A 342 -20.66 14.00 -19.41
CA ASN A 342 -21.50 15.18 -19.72
C ASN A 342 -22.60 14.96 -20.79
N PRO A 343 -23.51 13.97 -20.62
CA PRO A 343 -24.51 13.66 -21.63
C PRO A 343 -25.68 14.67 -21.64
N LYS A 344 -25.76 15.52 -22.66
CA LYS A 344 -26.74 16.64 -22.68
C LYS A 344 -28.22 16.26 -22.59
N SER A 345 -28.65 15.19 -23.27
CA SER A 345 -30.07 14.83 -23.42
C SER A 345 -30.49 13.60 -22.62
N THR A 346 -29.55 12.96 -21.91
CA THR A 346 -29.85 11.74 -21.17
C THR A 346 -30.59 12.08 -19.88
N LYS A 347 -31.70 11.38 -19.65
CA LYS A 347 -32.45 11.45 -18.40
C LYS A 347 -31.90 10.42 -17.42
N ILE A 348 -31.83 10.81 -16.16
CA ILE A 348 -31.36 9.95 -15.08
C ILE A 348 -32.40 8.87 -14.80
N GLN A 349 -31.95 7.63 -14.80
CA GLN A 349 -32.75 6.45 -14.48
C GLN A 349 -32.65 6.12 -12.98
N PRO A 350 -33.58 5.31 -12.44
CA PRO A 350 -33.44 4.80 -11.08
C PRO A 350 -32.12 4.04 -10.89
N ASN A 351 -31.48 4.21 -9.72
CA ASN A 351 -30.21 3.58 -9.36
C ASN A 351 -29.08 3.88 -10.38
N THR A 352 -29.07 5.08 -10.96
CA THR A 352 -27.96 5.55 -11.78
C THR A 352 -26.77 5.92 -10.89
N GLN A 353 -25.59 5.39 -11.21
CA GLN A 353 -24.35 5.81 -10.58
C GLN A 353 -23.85 7.12 -11.21
N GLY A 354 -23.53 8.10 -10.37
CA GLY A 354 -22.89 9.35 -10.77
C GLY A 354 -21.41 9.36 -10.43
N PHE A 355 -20.62 10.03 -11.26
CA PHE A 355 -19.19 10.25 -11.06
C PHE A 355 -18.95 11.71 -10.68
N PHE A 356 -18.37 11.93 -9.52
CA PHE A 356 -18.23 13.24 -8.89
C PHE A 356 -16.76 13.61 -8.65
N ILE A 357 -16.48 14.91 -8.66
CA ILE A 357 -15.31 15.48 -7.99
C ILE A 357 -15.79 16.15 -6.69
N ALA A 358 -15.19 15.77 -5.57
CA ALA A 358 -15.46 16.33 -4.24
C ALA A 358 -14.22 16.23 -3.35
N GLN A 359 -14.27 16.82 -2.15
CA GLN A 359 -13.15 16.79 -1.19
C GLN A 359 -13.12 15.53 -0.31
N SER A 360 -14.24 14.82 -0.19
CA SER A 360 -14.31 13.58 0.61
C SER A 360 -15.46 12.68 0.13
N ALA A 361 -15.39 11.39 0.47
CA ALA A 361 -16.46 10.44 0.17
C ALA A 361 -17.78 10.77 0.91
N ASP A 362 -17.70 11.26 2.16
CA ASP A 362 -18.88 11.63 2.96
C ASP A 362 -19.67 12.78 2.31
N GLU A 363 -18.97 13.75 1.72
CA GLU A 363 -19.60 14.83 0.97
C GLU A 363 -20.45 14.32 -0.20
N VAL A 364 -19.99 13.28 -0.88
CA VAL A 364 -20.67 12.74 -2.06
C VAL A 364 -21.94 11.99 -1.66
N LYS A 365 -22.01 11.42 -0.44
CA LYS A 365 -23.23 10.78 0.11
C LYS A 365 -24.44 11.71 0.14
N ARG A 366 -24.24 13.03 0.13
CA ARG A 366 -25.34 14.02 0.00
C ARG A 366 -26.14 13.81 -1.30
N ALA A 367 -25.50 13.37 -2.39
CA ALA A 367 -26.19 13.06 -3.65
C ALA A 367 -27.18 11.90 -3.50
N TRP A 368 -26.86 10.91 -2.65
CA TRP A 368 -27.76 9.81 -2.32
C TRP A 368 -28.86 10.22 -1.33
N TYR A 369 -28.54 11.03 -0.32
CA TYR A 369 -29.50 11.45 0.71
C TYR A 369 -30.44 12.57 0.27
N TYR A 370 -30.16 13.25 -0.84
CA TYR A 370 -30.96 14.39 -1.28
C TYR A 370 -32.41 14.01 -1.55
N CYS A 371 -33.34 14.67 -0.86
CA CYS A 371 -34.77 14.51 -1.03
C CYS A 371 -35.38 15.89 -1.26
N LYS A 372 -36.02 16.10 -2.42
CA LYS A 372 -36.60 17.41 -2.75
C LYS A 372 -37.58 17.87 -1.67
N ALA A 373 -38.50 17.03 -1.23
CA ALA A 373 -39.48 17.41 -0.21
C ALA A 373 -38.88 17.73 1.16
N CYS A 374 -37.79 17.03 1.52
CA CYS A 374 -37.17 17.15 2.83
C CYS A 374 -36.07 18.27 2.84
N HIS A 375 -35.42 18.57 1.70
CA HIS A 375 -34.18 19.38 1.64
C HIS A 375 -34.22 20.57 0.65
N ASP A 376 -35.35 20.91 0.00
CA ASP A 376 -35.35 22.00 -0.98
C ASP A 376 -34.98 23.36 -0.37
N ASP A 377 -35.47 23.66 0.82
CA ASP A 377 -35.26 24.97 1.46
C ASP A 377 -33.95 25.07 2.27
N ILE A 378 -33.16 24.01 2.31
CA ILE A 378 -31.89 23.98 3.04
C ILE A 378 -30.84 24.78 2.24
N LYS A 379 -30.25 25.78 2.89
CA LYS A 379 -29.17 26.61 2.31
C LYS A 379 -27.78 26.08 2.61
N ASP A 380 -27.60 25.46 3.78
CA ASP A 380 -26.34 24.89 4.23
C ASP A 380 -26.29 23.41 3.87
N GLU A 381 -25.39 23.05 2.97
CA GLU A 381 -25.22 21.70 2.45
C GLU A 381 -24.84 20.67 3.53
N THR A 382 -24.29 21.10 4.68
CA THR A 382 -23.90 20.19 5.79
C THR A 382 -25.11 19.60 6.52
N LEU A 383 -26.28 20.21 6.38
CA LEU A 383 -27.54 19.74 6.97
C LEU A 383 -28.23 18.68 6.11
N ILE A 384 -27.75 18.42 4.89
CA ILE A 384 -28.29 17.42 3.97
C ILE A 384 -27.84 16.04 4.42
N LYS A 385 -28.65 15.41 5.27
CA LYS A 385 -28.39 14.08 5.85
C LYS A 385 -29.51 13.11 5.49
N LYS A 386 -29.33 11.83 5.83
CA LYS A 386 -30.33 10.79 5.62
C LYS A 386 -31.67 11.19 6.26
N CYS A 387 -32.67 11.43 5.43
CA CYS A 387 -34.01 11.81 5.88
C CYS A 387 -34.87 10.58 6.22
N LYS A 388 -35.92 10.78 7.02
CA LYS A 388 -36.91 9.75 7.37
C LYS A 388 -38.05 9.61 6.37
N CYS A 389 -38.01 10.38 5.28
CA CYS A 389 -38.89 10.22 4.13
C CYS A 389 -38.80 8.71 3.74
N LYS A 390 -39.83 7.88 4.04
CA LYS A 390 -39.86 6.47 3.61
C LYS A 390 -39.61 6.50 2.11
N ASN A 391 -38.68 5.70 1.56
CA ASN A 391 -38.45 5.56 0.11
C ASN A 391 -39.79 5.57 -0.63
N PHE A 392 -40.24 6.77 -1.05
CA PHE A 392 -41.67 7.02 -1.26
C PHE A 392 -41.94 6.47 -2.65
N ASN A 393 -42.34 5.20 -2.69
CA ASN A 393 -42.77 4.43 -3.84
C ASN A 393 -42.18 4.87 -5.19
N ILE A 394 -41.16 4.13 -5.62
CA ILE A 394 -40.60 4.09 -6.99
C ILE A 394 -41.68 3.87 -8.08
N LEU A 395 -42.95 3.66 -7.71
CA LEU A 395 -44.07 3.38 -8.61
C LEU A 395 -45.09 4.52 -8.82
N LEU A 396 -45.06 5.63 -8.07
CA LEU A 396 -46.19 6.59 -8.10
C LEU A 396 -45.98 7.86 -8.94
N TYR A 397 -44.77 8.14 -9.46
CA TYR A 397 -44.54 9.31 -10.31
C TYR A 397 -44.46 9.03 -11.81
N CYS A 398 -44.57 7.78 -12.26
CA CYS A 398 -44.74 7.46 -13.69
C CYS A 398 -46.17 7.66 -14.22
N LEU A 399 -47.14 8.05 -13.38
CA LEU A 399 -48.56 8.18 -13.79
C LEU A 399 -49.13 9.59 -13.69
N SER A 400 -48.33 10.61 -13.35
CA SER A 400 -48.87 11.95 -13.03
C SER A 400 -48.33 13.07 -13.92
N PHE A 401 -47.94 12.79 -15.16
CA PHE A 401 -47.81 13.78 -16.23
C PHE A 401 -48.01 13.10 -17.59
N ASN A 402 -49.28 12.88 -17.94
CA ASN A 402 -49.77 12.88 -19.32
C ASN A 402 -50.85 13.95 -19.43
#